data_AF-A0AAU7CE21-F1
#
_entry.id   AF-A0AAU7CE21-F1
#
_cell.length_a   1.000
_cell.length_b   1.000
_cell.length_c   1.000
_cell.angle_alpha   90.00
_cell.angle_beta   90.00
_cell.angle_gamma   90.00
#
_symmetry.space_group_name_H-M   'P 1'
#
loop_
_entity.id
_entity.type
_entity.pdbx_description
1 polymer ?
#
loop_
_entity_poly.entity_id
_entity_poly.type
_entity_poly.pdbx_seq_one_letter_code
_entity_poly.pdbx_strand_id
1 'polypeptide(L)'
;MTDPAELLGASPPRLKASAQTGARPGVVGCLAGLIGFVIFGFVMFGIGRPHGYCYRIGPMQIFESAEGVSVFVAIDLVTSRPGLVRSPPVVRNPVRLYRIDVGRDGTVTRLILKPPAGKSHLLSIEPVVKLPEGLYLLQTPSLGHPFPQLHRIHGERIEPLSVQESGSVLRSLGYAGGDFQATRLVTERNGWQLLDRLGSTFRRFPKQVISHRHQFRLRFMEDDTADSITAESFGEGERWAVPLLTIKTRQWRSYRSPPHLE
;
A
#
# COMPACT_ATOMS: atom_id res chain seq x y z
N MET A 1 -35.22 -45.82 -100.55
CA MET A 1 -36.37 -44.92 -100.37
C MET A 1 -36.85 -45.09 -98.93
N THR A 2 -37.23 -43.98 -98.29
CA THR A 2 -37.94 -43.88 -96.99
C THR A 2 -37.26 -44.46 -95.72
N ASP A 3 -36.95 -43.53 -94.82
CA ASP A 3 -36.94 -43.64 -93.35
C ASP A 3 -38.28 -42.99 -92.88
N PRO A 4 -38.97 -43.36 -91.76
CA PRO A 4 -38.46 -43.10 -90.40
C PRO A 4 -38.91 -44.04 -89.24
N ALA A 5 -38.26 -43.87 -88.07
CA ALA A 5 -38.75 -43.99 -86.67
C ALA A 5 -39.62 -45.20 -86.25
N GLU A 6 -39.25 -46.01 -85.25
CA GLU A 6 -39.36 -45.72 -83.79
C GLU A 6 -38.61 -46.82 -82.96
N LEU A 7 -38.30 -46.77 -81.64
CA LEU A 7 -38.57 -45.87 -80.48
C LEU A 7 -37.46 -46.06 -79.38
N LEU A 8 -37.34 -45.11 -78.44
CA LEU A 8 -36.83 -45.15 -77.04
C LEU A 8 -35.69 -46.12 -76.58
N GLY A 9 -34.65 -45.57 -75.90
CA GLY A 9 -33.66 -46.41 -75.18
C GLY A 9 -32.54 -45.75 -74.36
N ALA A 10 -32.85 -44.90 -73.36
CA ALA A 10 -32.01 -44.55 -72.18
C ALA A 10 -30.64 -43.81 -72.35
N SER A 11 -30.31 -43.01 -71.32
CA SER A 11 -29.15 -42.09 -71.24
C SER A 11 -27.87 -42.74 -70.66
N PRO A 12 -26.67 -42.17 -70.90
CA PRO A 12 -25.39 -42.74 -70.45
C PRO A 12 -25.08 -42.46 -68.95
N PRO A 13 -24.29 -43.33 -68.28
CA PRO A 13 -23.89 -43.14 -66.89
C PRO A 13 -22.77 -42.10 -66.70
N ARG A 14 -22.78 -41.45 -65.53
CA ARG A 14 -21.89 -40.35 -65.15
C ARG A 14 -20.43 -40.76 -64.90
N LEU A 15 -19.52 -39.83 -65.19
CA LEU A 15 -18.14 -39.79 -64.70
C LEU A 15 -18.06 -39.93 -63.17
N LYS A 16 -17.08 -40.72 -62.69
CA LYS A 16 -16.71 -40.77 -61.26
C LYS A 16 -16.06 -39.45 -60.84
N ALA A 17 -16.67 -38.74 -59.91
CA ALA A 17 -16.08 -37.54 -59.31
C ALA A 17 -14.94 -37.91 -58.34
N SER A 18 -13.85 -37.14 -58.39
CA SER A 18 -12.73 -37.22 -57.46
C SER A 18 -13.15 -36.86 -56.03
N ALA A 19 -12.64 -37.59 -55.04
CA ALA A 19 -12.88 -37.30 -53.62
C ALA A 19 -11.98 -36.16 -53.14
N GLN A 20 -12.48 -34.92 -53.19
CA GLN A 20 -11.87 -33.81 -52.45
C GLN A 20 -12.23 -33.89 -50.96
N THR A 21 -11.22 -34.02 -50.11
CA THR A 21 -11.34 -34.07 -48.65
C THR A 21 -11.62 -32.67 -48.07
N GLY A 22 -12.83 -32.17 -48.26
CA GLY A 22 -13.24 -30.85 -47.78
C GLY A 22 -13.44 -30.81 -46.26
N ALA A 23 -12.49 -30.22 -45.53
CA ALA A 23 -12.69 -29.86 -44.13
C ALA A 23 -13.84 -28.85 -44.00
N ARG A 24 -14.85 -29.16 -43.17
CA ARG A 24 -16.08 -28.35 -43.08
C ARG A 24 -15.81 -26.97 -42.44
N PRO A 25 -16.13 -25.84 -43.11
CA PRO A 25 -15.76 -24.51 -42.63
C PRO A 25 -16.42 -24.10 -41.28
N GLY A 26 -17.58 -24.68 -40.94
CA GLY A 26 -18.28 -24.37 -39.69
C GLY A 26 -17.56 -24.79 -38.39
N VAL A 27 -16.73 -25.85 -38.44
CA VAL A 27 -16.03 -26.35 -37.25
C VAL A 27 -14.85 -25.45 -36.87
N VAL A 28 -14.15 -24.92 -37.87
CA VAL A 28 -13.01 -24.01 -37.69
C VAL A 28 -13.45 -22.69 -37.06
N GLY A 29 -14.62 -22.16 -37.47
CA GLY A 29 -15.18 -20.92 -36.90
C GLY A 29 -15.53 -21.04 -35.41
N CYS A 30 -16.15 -22.14 -34.98
CA CYS A 30 -16.43 -22.39 -33.56
C CYS A 30 -15.14 -22.53 -32.73
N LEU A 31 -14.13 -23.24 -33.24
CA LEU A 31 -12.86 -23.40 -32.54
C LEU A 31 -12.10 -22.07 -32.42
N ALA A 32 -12.09 -21.25 -33.48
CA ALA A 32 -11.51 -19.91 -33.46
C ALA A 32 -12.24 -18.97 -32.47
N GLY A 33 -13.58 -19.04 -32.41
CA GLY A 33 -14.37 -18.30 -31.43
C GLY A 33 -14.07 -18.71 -29.99
N LEU A 34 -13.94 -20.02 -29.72
CA LEU A 34 -13.55 -20.54 -28.41
C LEU A 34 -12.13 -20.06 -28.02
N ILE A 35 -11.15 -20.19 -28.92
CA ILE A 35 -9.78 -19.73 -28.70
C ILE A 35 -9.75 -18.22 -28.45
N GLY A 36 -10.50 -17.43 -29.23
CA GLY A 36 -10.65 -15.99 -29.03
C GLY A 36 -11.24 -15.65 -27.66
N PHE A 37 -12.29 -16.34 -27.23
CA PHE A 37 -12.90 -16.16 -25.91
C PHE A 37 -11.95 -16.54 -24.76
N VAL A 38 -11.20 -17.64 -24.91
CA VAL A 38 -10.18 -18.06 -23.94
C VAL A 38 -9.06 -17.02 -23.85
N ILE A 39 -8.47 -16.61 -24.97
CA ILE A 39 -7.41 -15.59 -25.00
C ILE A 39 -7.92 -14.26 -24.41
N PHE A 40 -9.13 -13.84 -24.77
CA PHE A 40 -9.78 -12.66 -24.20
C PHE A 40 -9.94 -12.80 -22.68
N GLY A 41 -10.37 -13.96 -22.18
CA GLY A 41 -10.41 -14.28 -20.76
C GLY A 41 -9.04 -14.14 -20.08
N PHE A 42 -7.99 -14.79 -20.61
CA PHE A 42 -6.63 -14.68 -20.08
C PHE A 42 -6.13 -13.23 -20.04
N VAL A 43 -6.39 -12.43 -21.09
CA VAL A 43 -6.01 -11.02 -21.17
C VAL A 43 -6.78 -10.15 -20.19
N MET A 44 -8.10 -10.34 -20.08
CA MET A 44 -9.02 -9.53 -19.25
C MET A 44 -8.87 -9.83 -17.75
N PHE A 45 -8.79 -11.12 -17.40
CA PHE A 45 -8.56 -11.58 -16.02
C PHE A 45 -7.08 -11.59 -15.63
N GLY A 46 -6.17 -11.17 -16.52
CA GLY A 46 -4.73 -11.04 -16.24
C GLY A 46 -4.05 -12.36 -15.86
N ILE A 47 -4.67 -13.50 -16.17
CA ILE A 47 -4.17 -14.83 -15.83
C ILE A 47 -2.83 -15.03 -16.55
N GLY A 48 -1.80 -15.43 -15.81
CA GLY A 48 -0.45 -15.57 -16.35
C GLY A 48 0.33 -14.25 -16.52
N ARG A 49 -0.14 -13.12 -15.99
CA ARG A 49 0.67 -11.89 -15.84
C ARG A 49 1.25 -11.78 -14.41
N PRO A 50 2.47 -11.24 -14.23
CA PRO A 50 3.08 -11.08 -12.92
C PRO A 50 2.41 -9.96 -12.11
N HIS A 51 2.44 -10.07 -10.78
CA HIS A 51 2.08 -8.98 -9.89
C HIS A 51 3.17 -7.90 -9.89
N GLY A 52 2.74 -6.64 -9.86
CA GLY A 52 3.61 -5.50 -9.62
C GLY A 52 3.74 -5.23 -8.12
N TYR A 53 4.97 -5.01 -7.66
CA TYR A 53 5.30 -4.64 -6.29
C TYR A 53 6.14 -3.36 -6.31
N CYS A 54 5.88 -2.42 -5.41
CA CYS A 54 6.84 -1.39 -5.04
C CYS A 54 6.72 -1.05 -3.56
N TYR A 55 7.83 -0.57 -2.97
CA TYR A 55 7.80 0.00 -1.64
C TYR A 55 7.55 1.49 -1.73
N ARG A 56 6.72 2.00 -0.82
CA ARG A 56 6.38 3.42 -0.75
C ARG A 56 6.40 3.88 0.70
N ILE A 57 6.64 5.17 0.89
CA ILE A 57 6.36 5.78 2.19
C ILE A 57 4.83 5.88 2.33
N GLY A 58 4.33 5.28 3.40
CA GLY A 58 2.91 5.19 3.73
C GLY A 58 2.43 6.34 4.61
N PRO A 59 1.38 6.12 5.43
CA PRO A 59 0.92 7.09 6.41
C PRO A 59 2.02 7.55 7.38
N MET A 60 1.84 8.73 7.98
CA MET A 60 2.70 9.25 9.05
C MET A 60 1.97 10.17 10.03
N GLN A 61 2.53 10.27 11.24
CA GLN A 61 2.19 11.30 12.24
C GLN A 61 3.48 12.01 12.66
N ILE A 62 3.45 13.34 12.68
CA ILE A 62 4.62 14.19 12.94
C ILE A 62 4.31 15.04 14.17
N PHE A 63 5.13 14.92 15.21
CA PHE A 63 4.95 15.62 16.48
C PHE A 63 6.14 16.53 16.79
N GLU A 64 5.88 17.75 17.24
CA GLU A 64 6.88 18.62 17.86
C GLU A 64 6.88 18.40 19.37
N SER A 65 8.07 18.29 19.96
CA SER A 65 8.29 18.15 21.39
C SER A 65 9.24 19.26 21.89
N ALA A 66 9.62 19.22 23.17
CA ALA A 66 10.63 20.13 23.70
C ALA A 66 12.04 19.91 23.15
N GLU A 67 12.36 18.68 22.74
CA GLU A 67 13.72 18.25 22.34
C GLU A 67 13.94 18.31 20.82
N GLY A 68 12.86 18.19 20.05
CA GLY A 68 12.92 18.11 18.59
C GLY A 68 11.58 17.70 17.96
N VAL A 69 11.63 17.14 16.75
CA VAL A 69 10.47 16.60 16.03
C VAL A 69 10.56 15.08 15.94
N SER A 70 9.49 14.39 16.31
CA SER A 70 9.35 12.94 16.21
C SER A 70 8.39 12.56 15.07
N VAL A 71 8.90 11.81 14.10
CA VAL A 71 8.17 11.32 12.94
C VAL A 71 7.89 9.83 13.10
N PHE A 72 6.63 9.44 13.13
CA PHE A 72 6.19 8.05 12.99
C PHE A 72 5.78 7.83 11.55
N VAL A 73 6.45 6.91 10.84
CA VAL A 73 6.23 6.70 9.41
C VAL A 73 6.20 5.22 9.04
N ALA A 74 5.12 4.80 8.37
CA ALA A 74 4.98 3.46 7.84
C ALA A 74 5.65 3.35 6.47
N ILE A 75 6.18 2.17 6.16
CA ILE A 75 6.53 1.78 4.79
C ILE A 75 5.48 0.79 4.31
N ASP A 76 4.78 1.14 3.23
CA ASP A 76 3.81 0.29 2.56
C ASP A 76 4.51 -0.56 1.49
N LEU A 77 4.26 -1.86 1.49
CA LEU A 77 4.33 -2.66 0.27
C LEU A 77 3.06 -2.42 -0.53
N VAL A 78 3.22 -1.78 -1.68
CA VAL A 78 2.17 -1.55 -2.65
C VAL A 78 2.14 -2.70 -3.65
N THR A 79 1.03 -3.42 -3.71
CA THR A 79 0.81 -4.53 -4.65
C THR A 79 -0.24 -4.16 -5.70
N SER A 80 0.15 -4.23 -6.97
CA SER A 80 -0.70 -4.10 -8.15
C SER A 80 -0.91 -5.47 -8.78
N ARG A 81 -2.16 -5.93 -8.86
CA ARG A 81 -2.49 -7.18 -9.55
C ARG A 81 -2.85 -6.88 -11.01
N PRO A 82 -2.45 -7.70 -11.99
CA PRO A 82 -3.07 -7.64 -13.31
C PRO A 82 -4.47 -8.28 -13.25
N GLY A 83 -5.41 -7.84 -14.09
CA GLY A 83 -6.62 -8.62 -14.37
C GLY A 83 -7.98 -8.10 -13.91
N LEU A 84 -8.15 -6.78 -13.74
CA LEU A 84 -9.49 -6.17 -13.69
C LEU A 84 -9.54 -4.94 -14.61
N VAL A 85 -10.57 -4.88 -15.45
CA VAL A 85 -10.81 -3.85 -16.50
C VAL A 85 -11.05 -2.46 -15.89
N ARG A 86 -11.45 -2.41 -14.62
CA ARG A 86 -11.30 -1.25 -13.76
C ARG A 86 -10.21 -1.60 -12.74
N SER A 87 -9.12 -0.83 -12.77
CA SER A 87 -7.92 -0.96 -11.95
C SER A 87 -8.17 -1.71 -10.63
N PRO A 88 -7.62 -2.92 -10.43
CA PRO A 88 -7.80 -3.62 -9.17
C PRO A 88 -7.26 -2.76 -8.02
N PRO A 89 -7.87 -2.85 -6.82
CA PRO A 89 -7.49 -2.00 -5.70
C PRO A 89 -6.00 -2.16 -5.43
N VAL A 90 -5.31 -1.03 -5.38
CA VAL A 90 -3.89 -0.93 -5.01
C VAL A 90 -3.79 -1.35 -3.55
N VAL A 91 -3.42 -2.61 -3.30
CA VAL A 91 -3.35 -3.17 -1.95
C VAL A 91 -2.09 -2.63 -1.28
N ARG A 92 -2.26 -2.04 -0.10
CA ARG A 92 -1.18 -1.50 0.74
C ARG A 92 -1.06 -2.35 1.98
N ASN A 93 0.09 -2.97 2.15
CA ASN A 93 0.41 -3.75 3.34
C ASN A 93 1.58 -3.06 4.06
N PRO A 94 1.40 -2.48 5.25
CA PRO A 94 2.50 -1.88 5.99
C PRO A 94 3.49 -2.98 6.41
N VAL A 95 4.77 -2.80 6.05
CA VAL A 95 5.85 -3.80 6.26
C VAL A 95 6.88 -3.36 7.30
N ARG A 96 7.01 -2.07 7.56
CA ARG A 96 7.85 -1.48 8.62
C ARG A 96 7.17 -0.24 9.16
N LEU A 97 7.40 0.04 10.44
CA LEU A 97 7.05 1.30 11.09
C LEU A 97 8.34 1.87 11.69
N TYR A 98 8.70 3.09 11.32
CA TYR A 98 9.84 3.79 11.88
C TYR A 98 9.37 4.86 12.87
N ARG A 99 10.12 5.02 13.96
CA ARG A 99 10.20 6.26 14.73
C ARG A 99 11.51 6.95 14.35
N ILE A 100 11.42 8.22 13.95
CA ILE A 100 12.58 9.05 13.61
C ILE A 100 12.50 10.32 14.45
N ASP A 101 13.39 10.46 15.42
CA ASP A 101 13.52 11.65 16.24
C ASP A 101 14.62 12.55 15.66
N VAL A 102 14.31 13.83 15.46
CA VAL A 102 15.21 14.84 14.86
C VAL A 102 15.41 15.98 15.85
N GLY A 103 16.65 16.12 16.33
CA GLY A 103 17.06 17.21 17.21
C GLY A 103 17.20 18.55 16.49
N ARG A 104 17.21 19.64 17.27
CA ARG A 104 17.41 21.02 16.76
C ARG A 104 18.76 21.22 16.03
N ASP A 105 19.76 20.45 16.41
CA ASP A 105 21.12 20.42 15.85
C ASP A 105 21.26 19.51 14.62
N GLY A 106 20.17 18.89 14.15
CA GLY A 106 20.20 17.94 13.04
C GLY A 106 20.65 16.53 13.44
N THR A 107 20.81 16.23 14.74
CA THR A 107 20.96 14.85 15.21
C THR A 107 19.71 14.02 14.85
N VAL A 108 19.91 12.80 14.38
CA VAL A 108 18.83 11.90 13.95
C VAL A 108 18.95 10.55 14.65
N THR A 109 17.92 10.18 15.42
CA THR A 109 17.76 8.83 15.95
C THR A 109 16.68 8.11 15.16
N ARG A 110 17.01 6.97 14.53
CA ARG A 110 16.07 6.16 13.74
C ARG A 110 15.89 4.79 14.39
N LEU A 111 14.67 4.45 14.76
CA LEU A 111 14.29 3.18 15.38
C LEU A 111 13.27 2.45 14.48
N ILE A 112 13.49 1.16 14.23
CA ILE A 112 12.50 0.29 13.58
C ILE A 112 11.60 -0.28 14.68
N LEU A 113 10.32 0.10 14.68
CA LEU A 113 9.37 -0.40 15.66
C LEU A 113 8.92 -1.83 15.30
N LYS A 114 9.14 -2.75 16.23
CA LYS A 114 8.89 -4.19 16.11
C LYS A 114 7.61 -4.53 16.86
N PRO A 115 6.51 -4.87 16.16
CA PRO A 115 5.28 -5.32 16.79
C PRO A 115 5.45 -6.70 17.43
N PRO A 116 4.59 -7.08 18.39
CA PRO A 116 4.50 -8.45 18.87
C PRO A 116 4.25 -9.44 17.73
N ALA A 117 4.69 -10.69 17.91
CA ALA A 117 4.44 -11.76 16.95
C ALA A 117 2.93 -11.88 16.64
N GLY A 118 2.58 -11.95 15.36
CA GLY A 118 1.19 -12.00 14.89
C GLY A 118 0.43 -10.66 14.91
N LYS A 119 1.00 -9.56 15.44
CA LYS A 119 0.36 -8.23 15.48
C LYS A 119 0.90 -7.26 14.42
N SER A 120 1.13 -7.74 13.19
CA SER A 120 1.64 -6.89 12.09
C SER A 120 0.68 -5.78 11.68
N HIS A 121 -0.61 -5.83 12.06
CA HIS A 121 -1.55 -4.73 11.85
C HIS A 121 -1.12 -3.44 12.55
N LEU A 122 -0.36 -3.52 13.66
CA LEU A 122 0.20 -2.36 14.37
C LEU A 122 1.30 -1.62 13.58
N LEU A 123 1.74 -2.15 12.43
CA LEU A 123 2.58 -1.42 11.47
C LEU A 123 1.77 -0.40 10.67
N SER A 124 0.44 -0.60 10.56
CA SER A 124 -0.47 0.47 10.18
C SER A 124 -0.41 1.52 11.28
N ILE A 125 -0.29 2.79 10.91
CA ILE A 125 -0.24 3.88 11.88
C ILE A 125 -1.62 4.09 12.51
N GLU A 126 -1.85 3.36 13.59
CA GLU A 126 -2.78 3.68 14.66
C GLU A 126 -2.42 5.06 15.27
N PRO A 127 -3.37 5.77 15.92
CA PRO A 127 -3.06 7.00 16.63
C PRO A 127 -1.91 6.82 17.63
N VAL A 128 -0.89 7.67 17.53
CA VAL A 128 0.21 7.73 18.50
C VAL A 128 -0.24 8.67 19.61
N VAL A 129 -0.07 8.25 20.87
CA VAL A 129 -0.49 9.01 22.04
C VAL A 129 0.70 9.21 22.99
N LYS A 130 1.02 10.45 23.35
CA LYS A 130 1.94 10.77 24.45
C LYS A 130 1.15 10.87 25.75
N LEU A 131 1.56 10.07 26.73
CA LEU A 131 1.09 10.10 28.12
C LEU A 131 2.24 10.49 29.05
N PRO A 132 2.02 10.80 30.33
CA PRO A 132 3.12 11.06 31.27
C PRO A 132 4.13 9.91 31.31
N GLU A 133 3.66 8.67 31.31
CA GLU A 133 4.45 7.44 31.51
C GLU A 133 5.18 6.98 30.25
N GLY A 134 4.92 7.57 29.07
CA GLY A 134 5.58 7.16 27.83
C GLY A 134 4.82 7.48 26.54
N LEU A 135 5.20 6.76 25.48
CA LEU A 135 4.58 6.81 24.16
C LEU A 135 3.82 5.50 23.91
N TYR A 136 2.66 5.60 23.27
CA TYR A 136 1.79 4.45 23.02
C TYR A 136 1.19 4.51 21.61
N LEU A 137 1.01 3.35 20.98
CA LEU A 137 0.07 3.16 19.87
C LEU A 137 -1.29 2.79 20.45
N LEU A 138 -2.35 3.50 20.04
CA LEU A 138 -3.72 3.19 20.43
C LEU A 138 -4.39 2.34 19.36
N GLN A 139 -4.41 1.01 19.54
CA GLN A 139 -5.19 0.12 18.68
C GLN A 139 -6.67 0.42 18.86
N THR A 140 -7.31 0.82 17.76
CA THR A 140 -8.74 1.11 17.71
C THR A 140 -9.60 -0.17 17.77
N PRO A 141 -10.84 -0.12 18.31
CA PRO A 141 -11.75 -1.26 18.32
C PRO A 141 -12.02 -1.80 16.91
N SER A 142 -12.00 -3.12 16.78
CA SER A 142 -12.16 -3.84 15.50
C SER A 142 -12.86 -5.19 15.70
N LEU A 143 -13.28 -5.81 14.60
CA LEU A 143 -13.98 -7.10 14.64
C LEU A 143 -13.01 -8.20 15.12
N GLY A 144 -13.24 -8.71 16.33
CA GLY A 144 -12.31 -9.60 17.07
C GLY A 144 -11.54 -8.92 18.22
N HIS A 145 -11.48 -7.59 18.25
CA HIS A 145 -10.90 -6.79 19.34
C HIS A 145 -11.84 -5.62 19.68
N PRO A 146 -12.95 -5.85 20.39
CA PRO A 146 -14.02 -4.86 20.59
C PRO A 146 -13.67 -3.72 21.56
N PHE A 147 -12.52 -3.78 22.23
CA PHE A 147 -12.06 -2.77 23.19
C PHE A 147 -10.77 -2.10 22.70
N PRO A 148 -10.58 -0.79 22.94
CA PRO A 148 -9.33 -0.12 22.62
C PRO A 148 -8.18 -0.69 23.47
N GLN A 149 -7.02 -0.91 22.85
CA GLN A 149 -5.82 -1.43 23.52
C GLN A 149 -4.64 -0.48 23.30
N LEU A 150 -3.97 -0.10 24.38
CA LEU A 150 -2.72 0.66 24.32
C LEU A 150 -1.54 -0.31 24.17
N HIS A 151 -0.62 0.00 23.27
CA HIS A 151 0.64 -0.72 23.11
C HIS A 151 1.78 0.26 23.36
N ARG A 152 2.55 0.04 24.42
CA ARG A 152 3.68 0.89 24.83
C ARG A 152 4.79 0.80 23.79
N ILE A 153 5.31 1.94 23.36
CA ILE A 153 6.53 2.04 22.56
C ILE A 153 7.70 2.22 23.53
N HIS A 154 8.61 1.24 23.57
CA HIS A 154 9.82 1.29 24.38
C HIS A 154 11.05 0.93 23.54
N GLY A 155 11.86 1.93 23.19
CA GLY A 155 12.92 1.80 22.20
C GLY A 155 12.37 1.32 20.86
N GLU A 156 12.87 0.18 20.37
CA GLU A 156 12.38 -0.50 19.17
C GLU A 156 11.13 -1.38 19.40
N ARG A 157 10.69 -1.62 20.63
CA ARG A 157 9.63 -2.59 20.93
C ARG A 157 8.26 -1.92 21.04
N ILE A 158 7.24 -2.61 20.53
CA ILE A 158 5.84 -2.32 20.80
C ILE A 158 5.32 -3.44 21.71
N GLU A 159 4.86 -3.10 22.91
CA GLU A 159 4.45 -4.07 23.94
C GLU A 159 2.99 -3.81 24.37
N PRO A 160 2.09 -4.80 24.28
CA PRO A 160 0.68 -4.59 24.59
C PRO A 160 0.47 -4.44 26.10
N LEU A 161 -0.23 -3.40 26.54
CA LEU A 161 -0.84 -3.40 27.87
C LEU A 161 -2.04 -4.35 27.88
N SER A 162 -2.42 -4.86 29.05
CA SER A 162 -3.70 -5.58 29.17
C SER A 162 -4.88 -4.67 28.82
N VAL A 163 -6.02 -5.26 28.48
CA VAL A 163 -7.25 -4.49 28.19
C VAL A 163 -7.72 -3.72 29.43
N GLN A 164 -7.51 -4.27 30.63
CA GLN A 164 -7.87 -3.62 31.89
C GLN A 164 -6.98 -2.40 32.19
N GLU A 165 -5.66 -2.53 32.04
CA GLU A 165 -4.73 -1.40 32.18
C GLU A 165 -5.00 -0.33 31.12
N SER A 166 -5.17 -0.75 29.85
CA SER A 166 -5.51 0.15 28.75
C SER A 166 -6.79 0.95 29.06
N GLY A 167 -7.85 0.27 29.49
CA GLY A 167 -9.11 0.89 29.87
C GLY A 167 -9.01 1.79 31.11
N SER A 168 -8.14 1.46 32.08
CA SER A 168 -7.87 2.33 33.23
C SER A 168 -7.20 3.63 32.80
N VAL A 169 -6.10 3.52 32.05
CA VAL A 169 -5.33 4.67 31.54
C VAL A 169 -6.19 5.55 30.65
N LEU A 170 -6.89 4.98 29.66
CA LEU A 170 -7.76 5.74 28.76
C LEU A 170 -8.89 6.48 29.50
N ARG A 171 -9.51 5.85 30.52
CA ARG A 171 -10.53 6.53 31.36
C ARG A 171 -9.95 7.66 32.18
N SER A 172 -8.77 7.51 32.80
CA SER A 172 -8.13 8.59 33.56
C SER A 172 -7.77 9.81 32.71
N LEU A 173 -7.65 9.64 31.40
CA LEU A 173 -7.36 10.71 30.43
C LEU A 173 -8.63 11.35 29.83
N GLY A 174 -9.82 10.87 30.20
CA GLY A 174 -11.09 11.27 29.61
C GLY A 174 -11.30 10.77 28.17
N TYR A 175 -10.58 9.73 27.74
CA TYR A 175 -10.72 9.18 26.39
C TYR A 175 -11.99 8.33 26.27
N ALA A 176 -13.02 8.89 25.64
CA ALA A 176 -14.32 8.25 25.43
C ALA A 176 -14.40 7.28 24.23
N GLY A 177 -13.32 7.12 23.47
CA GLY A 177 -13.28 6.25 22.29
C GLY A 177 -13.44 6.99 20.95
N GLY A 178 -12.91 6.37 19.88
CA GLY A 178 -13.24 6.68 18.48
C GLY A 178 -12.67 7.96 17.86
N ASP A 179 -12.42 9.01 18.64
CA ASP A 179 -12.06 10.33 18.10
C ASP A 179 -10.54 10.60 18.09
N PHE A 180 -10.02 11.00 16.93
CA PHE A 180 -8.64 11.47 16.76
C PHE A 180 -8.39 12.81 17.45
N GLN A 181 -9.38 13.69 17.58
CA GLN A 181 -9.23 14.95 18.32
C GLN A 181 -8.97 14.69 19.80
N ALA A 182 -9.64 13.71 20.40
CA ALA A 182 -9.37 13.29 21.77
C ALA A 182 -7.92 12.80 21.94
N THR A 183 -7.40 11.97 21.01
CA THR A 183 -5.98 11.55 21.05
C THR A 183 -4.99 12.70 20.88
N ARG A 184 -5.33 13.69 20.03
CA ARG A 184 -4.51 14.89 19.82
C ARG A 184 -4.44 15.73 21.10
N LEU A 185 -5.59 16.06 21.70
CA LEU A 185 -5.68 16.87 22.91
C LEU A 185 -4.95 16.24 24.10
N VAL A 186 -5.01 14.91 24.25
CA VAL A 186 -4.25 14.20 25.28
C VAL A 186 -2.73 14.32 25.03
N THR A 187 -2.30 14.18 23.78
CA THR A 187 -0.89 14.25 23.39
C THR A 187 -0.32 15.66 23.55
N GLU A 188 -1.08 16.69 23.16
CA GLU A 188 -0.77 18.11 23.31
C GLU A 188 -0.64 18.52 24.79
N ARG A 189 -1.56 18.07 25.66
CA ARG A 189 -1.47 18.27 27.12
C ARG A 189 -0.21 17.66 27.74
N ASN A 190 0.39 16.66 27.10
CA ASN A 190 1.64 16.02 27.53
C ASN A 190 2.88 16.57 26.79
N GLY A 191 2.79 17.79 26.25
CA GLY A 191 3.92 18.53 25.68
C GLY A 191 4.33 18.10 24.27
N TRP A 192 3.48 17.34 23.57
CA TRP A 192 3.71 16.86 22.21
C TRP A 192 2.65 17.43 21.27
N GLN A 193 3.01 18.40 20.44
CA GLN A 193 2.10 19.03 19.49
C GLN A 193 2.07 18.25 18.17
N LEU A 194 0.88 17.88 17.68
CA LEU A 194 0.75 17.28 16.35
C LEU A 194 0.95 18.38 15.29
N LEU A 195 2.06 18.32 14.54
CA LEU A 195 2.32 19.24 13.43
C LEU A 195 1.53 18.84 12.19
N ASP A 196 1.53 17.55 11.84
CA ASP A 196 0.80 17.04 10.68
C ASP A 196 0.53 15.53 10.78
N ARG A 197 -0.48 15.06 10.04
CA ARG A 197 -0.82 13.65 9.86
C ARG A 197 -1.07 13.38 8.38
N LEU A 198 -0.05 12.87 7.69
CA LEU A 198 -0.20 12.52 6.28
C LEU A 198 -0.80 11.12 6.14
N GLY A 199 -1.78 10.99 5.25
CA GLY A 199 -2.28 9.71 4.77
C GLY A 199 -1.32 9.04 3.77
N SER A 200 -1.79 8.03 3.06
CA SER A 200 -0.94 7.07 2.34
C SER A 200 -0.30 7.53 1.01
N THR A 201 -0.30 8.83 0.65
CA THR A 201 0.30 9.31 -0.63
C THR A 201 0.76 10.77 -0.58
N PHE A 202 2.05 11.03 -0.70
CA PHE A 202 2.62 12.40 -0.78
C PHE A 202 1.97 13.29 -1.84
N ARG A 203 1.51 12.75 -2.98
CA ARG A 203 0.74 13.47 -4.02
C ARG A 203 -0.44 14.34 -3.54
N ARG A 204 -0.94 14.17 -2.31
CA ARG A 204 -2.07 14.94 -1.74
C ARG A 204 -1.71 15.81 -0.53
N PHE A 205 -0.42 15.93 -0.18
CA PHE A 205 0.02 16.51 1.09
C PHE A 205 0.98 17.69 0.91
N PRO A 206 1.15 18.55 1.93
CA PRO A 206 2.14 19.60 1.89
C PRO A 206 3.54 19.01 1.65
N LYS A 207 4.28 19.60 0.69
CA LYS A 207 5.65 19.17 0.36
C LYS A 207 6.66 19.36 1.50
N GLN A 208 6.27 20.06 2.55
CA GLN A 208 7.07 20.31 3.74
C GLN A 208 6.19 20.49 4.99
N VAL A 209 6.71 20.09 6.15
CA VAL A 209 6.14 20.37 7.48
C VAL A 209 7.18 21.17 8.26
N ILE A 210 6.78 22.29 8.87
CA ILE A 210 7.69 23.27 9.46
C ILE A 210 7.61 23.20 10.98
N SER A 211 8.75 23.02 11.65
CA SER A 211 8.92 23.29 13.07
C SER A 211 9.45 24.71 13.24
N HIS A 212 8.57 25.62 13.66
CA HIS A 212 8.98 27.00 13.95
C HIS A 212 9.81 27.08 15.24
N ARG A 213 9.51 26.23 16.23
CA ARG A 213 10.23 26.16 17.51
C ARG A 213 11.70 25.78 17.34
N HIS A 214 11.96 24.78 16.49
CA HIS A 214 13.31 24.25 16.27
C HIS A 214 13.99 24.81 15.02
N GLN A 215 13.31 25.71 14.29
CA GLN A 215 13.81 26.40 13.09
C GLN A 215 14.28 25.45 11.97
N PHE A 216 13.59 24.33 11.81
CA PHE A 216 13.82 23.38 10.71
C PHE A 216 12.52 22.88 10.08
N ARG A 217 12.61 22.40 8.85
CA ARG A 217 11.51 21.81 8.10
C ARG A 217 11.81 20.38 7.72
N LEU A 218 10.79 19.53 7.77
CA LEU A 218 10.77 18.26 7.08
C LEU A 218 10.32 18.51 5.64
N ARG A 219 11.00 17.92 4.66
CA ARG A 219 10.63 17.96 3.24
C ARG A 219 10.35 16.56 2.74
N PHE A 220 9.29 16.45 1.95
CA PHE A 220 8.81 15.20 1.38
C PHE A 220 8.99 15.26 -0.13
N MET A 221 9.76 14.33 -0.67
CA MET A 221 10.04 14.25 -2.10
C MET A 221 9.56 12.90 -2.63
N GLU A 222 8.67 12.95 -3.63
CA GLU A 222 8.21 11.80 -4.41
C GLU A 222 8.71 12.04 -5.85
N ASP A 223 9.57 11.15 -6.35
CA ASP A 223 9.95 11.06 -7.75
C ASP A 223 9.67 9.64 -8.30
N ASP A 224 9.89 9.44 -9.60
CA ASP A 224 9.59 8.16 -10.27
C ASP A 224 10.52 7.00 -9.85
N THR A 225 11.55 7.28 -9.04
CA THR A 225 12.59 6.33 -8.60
C THR A 225 12.67 6.17 -7.09
N ALA A 226 12.31 7.19 -6.30
CA ALA A 226 12.32 7.17 -4.84
C ALA A 226 11.24 8.05 -4.17
N ASP A 227 10.82 7.60 -2.99
CA ASP A 227 10.11 8.38 -1.97
C ASP A 227 11.15 8.74 -0.88
N SER A 228 11.24 10.00 -0.45
CA SER A 228 12.21 10.41 0.59
C SER A 228 11.72 11.51 1.52
N ILE A 229 12.34 11.54 2.70
CA ILE A 229 12.14 12.54 3.76
C ILE A 229 13.51 13.09 4.15
N THR A 230 13.65 14.41 4.15
CA THR A 230 14.86 15.14 4.56
C THR A 230 14.48 16.21 5.57
N ALA A 231 15.28 16.42 6.62
CA ALA A 231 15.15 17.59 7.49
C ALA A 231 16.18 18.65 7.09
N GLU A 232 15.78 19.92 7.03
CA GLU A 232 16.64 21.07 6.71
C GLU A 232 16.44 22.19 7.73
N SER A 233 17.51 22.70 8.34
CA SER A 233 17.42 23.93 9.13
C SER A 233 17.28 25.16 8.23
N PHE A 234 16.53 26.15 8.72
CA PHE A 234 16.35 27.46 8.09
C PHE A 234 16.61 28.63 9.03
N GLY A 235 16.99 28.35 10.29
CA GLY A 235 17.41 29.36 11.26
C GLY A 235 18.71 30.06 10.87
N GLU A 236 19.05 31.12 11.62
CA GLU A 236 20.26 31.94 11.40
C GLU A 236 21.56 31.26 11.89
N GLY A 237 21.44 30.14 12.61
CA GLY A 237 22.57 29.33 13.07
C GLY A 237 23.12 28.39 11.99
N GLU A 238 23.71 27.28 12.43
CA GLU A 238 24.32 26.30 11.53
C GLU A 238 23.29 25.68 10.57
N ARG A 239 23.58 25.80 9.27
CA ARG A 239 22.74 25.24 8.21
C ARG A 239 23.08 23.79 7.97
N TRP A 240 22.13 22.90 8.27
CA TRP A 240 22.25 21.47 8.09
C TRP A 240 21.09 20.93 7.25
N ALA A 241 21.36 19.84 6.53
CA ALA A 241 20.36 19.07 5.80
C ALA A 241 20.67 17.58 5.96
N VAL A 242 19.75 16.82 6.56
CA VAL A 242 19.97 15.42 6.93
C VAL A 242 18.88 14.50 6.36
N PRO A 243 19.25 13.41 5.65
CA PRO A 243 18.28 12.47 5.07
C PRO A 243 17.69 11.57 6.16
N LEU A 244 16.38 11.70 6.39
CA LEU A 244 15.66 10.95 7.42
C LEU A 244 15.24 9.57 6.94
N LEU A 245 14.85 9.43 5.68
CA LEU A 245 14.39 8.18 5.08
C LEU A 245 14.44 8.27 3.55
N THR A 246 14.80 7.19 2.86
CA THR A 246 14.75 7.09 1.39
C THR A 246 14.36 5.67 1.02
N ILE A 247 13.32 5.52 0.20
CA ILE A 247 12.76 4.24 -0.24
C ILE A 247 12.72 4.24 -1.77
N LYS A 248 13.40 3.28 -2.40
CA LYS A 248 13.35 3.11 -3.86
C LYS A 248 11.94 2.64 -4.27
N THR A 249 11.26 3.42 -5.11
CA THR A 249 9.87 3.17 -5.55
C THR A 249 9.79 2.33 -6.83
N ARG A 250 10.94 1.92 -7.39
CA ARG A 250 11.07 1.08 -8.59
C ARG A 250 10.09 -0.10 -8.54
N GLN A 251 9.27 -0.24 -9.58
CA GLN A 251 8.36 -1.38 -9.69
C GLN A 251 9.11 -2.67 -10.02
N TRP A 252 8.89 -3.70 -9.22
CA TRP A 252 9.28 -5.09 -9.49
C TRP A 252 8.07 -5.86 -10.01
N ARG A 253 8.27 -6.72 -11.02
CA ARG A 253 7.22 -7.62 -11.53
C ARG A 253 7.62 -9.05 -11.20
N SER A 254 6.79 -9.76 -10.45
CA SER A 254 7.05 -11.13 -9.99
C SER A 254 5.78 -11.98 -9.98
N TYR A 255 5.92 -13.27 -10.26
CA TYR A 255 4.90 -14.29 -10.00
C TYR A 255 5.00 -14.89 -8.59
N ARG A 256 6.02 -14.49 -7.83
CA ARG A 256 6.34 -14.93 -6.46
C ARG A 256 6.26 -13.73 -5.51
N SER A 257 6.72 -13.94 -4.28
CA SER A 257 6.88 -12.93 -3.23
C SER A 257 7.56 -11.63 -3.71
N PRO A 258 7.29 -10.48 -3.05
CA PRO A 258 8.07 -9.26 -3.22
C PRO A 258 9.55 -9.47 -2.86
N PRO A 259 10.47 -8.63 -3.38
CA PRO A 259 11.85 -8.60 -2.90
C PRO A 259 11.88 -8.17 -1.42
N HIS A 260 12.98 -8.47 -0.71
CA HIS A 260 13.17 -7.91 0.63
C HIS A 260 13.35 -6.40 0.56
N LEU A 261 12.79 -5.69 1.53
CA LEU A 261 13.08 -4.27 1.74
C LEU A 261 14.50 -4.15 2.30
N GLU A 262 15.39 -3.52 1.54
CA GLU A 262 16.69 -3.03 2.01
C GLU A 262 16.44 -1.88 3.02
#